data_AF-A0A3D5ZHS8-F1
#
_entry.id   AF-A0A3D5ZHS8-F1
#
_cell.length_a   1.000
_cell.length_b   1.000
_cell.length_c   1.000
_cell.angle_alpha   90.00
_cell.angle_beta   90.00
_cell.angle_gamma   90.00
#
_symmetry.space_group_name_H-M   'P 1'
#
loop_
_entity.id
_entity.type
_entity.pdbx_description
1 polymer ?
#
loop_
_entity_poly.entity_id
_entity_poly.type
_entity_poly.pdbx_seq_one_letter_code
_entity_poly.pdbx_strand_id
1 'polypeptide(L)'
;FQKPNPFPKSIFDNIAYGPRIHGLANSKDELTEIVESSLKRAGIWNEVKDRLDASGTGLSGGQQQRLCIARAIAADPEVILMDEPC
;
A
#
# COMPACT_ATOMS: atom_id res chain seq x y z
N PHE A 1 -14.44 -8.53 12.04
CA PHE A 1 -13.22 -8.03 11.39
C PHE A 1 -12.90 -8.82 10.15
N GLN A 2 -13.12 -8.19 9.01
CA GLN A 2 -12.62 -8.67 7.73
C GLN A 2 -11.09 -8.82 7.81
N LYS A 3 -10.57 -9.97 7.39
CA LYS A 3 -9.12 -10.23 7.43
C LYS A 3 -8.42 -9.41 6.33
N PRO A 4 -7.33 -8.70 6.64
CA PRO A 4 -6.56 -8.02 5.61
C PRO A 4 -5.98 -9.05 4.62
N ASN A 5 -5.95 -8.68 3.34
CA ASN A 5 -5.48 -9.55 2.26
C ASN A 5 -4.39 -8.86 1.43
N PRO A 6 -3.17 -8.69 1.98
CA PRO A 6 -2.03 -8.23 1.21
C PRO A 6 -1.68 -9.26 0.14
N PHE A 7 -1.20 -8.81 -1.02
CA PHE A 7 -0.67 -9.72 -2.02
C PHE A 7 0.60 -10.41 -1.49
N PRO A 8 0.89 -11.66 -1.92
CA PRO A 8 2.15 -12.35 -1.62
C PRO A 8 3.29 -11.74 -2.44
N LYS A 9 3.58 -10.46 -2.16
CA LYS A 9 4.54 -9.58 -2.83
C LYS A 9 5.22 -8.71 -1.78
N SER A 10 6.25 -7.98 -2.19
CA SER A 10 6.91 -6.99 -1.33
C SER A 10 5.93 -5.89 -0.88
N ILE A 11 6.29 -5.15 0.17
CA ILE A 11 5.53 -3.96 0.61
C ILE A 11 5.43 -2.95 -0.53
N PHE A 12 6.54 -2.68 -1.23
CA PHE A 12 6.56 -1.80 -2.39
C PHE A 12 5.59 -2.28 -3.48
N ASP A 13 5.69 -3.55 -3.88
CA ASP A 13 4.89 -4.10 -4.97
C ASP A 13 3.41 -4.24 -4.62
N ASN A 14 3.06 -4.33 -3.33
CA ASN A 14 1.67 -4.25 -2.89
C ASN A 14 1.06 -2.90 -3.28
N ILE A 15 1.80 -1.81 -3.06
CA ILE A 15 1.32 -0.45 -3.31
C ILE A 15 1.44 -0.08 -4.79
N ALA A 16 2.57 -0.42 -5.41
CA ALA A 16 2.85 -0.12 -6.82
C ALA A 16 1.96 -0.88 -7.82
N TYR A 17 1.25 -1.92 -7.38
CA TYR A 17 0.41 -2.74 -8.25
C TYR A 17 -0.66 -1.93 -8.99
N GLY A 18 -1.44 -1.13 -8.26
CA GLY A 18 -2.50 -0.28 -8.84
C GLY A 18 -1.93 0.75 -9.82
N PRO A 19 -0.98 1.61 -9.40
CA PRO A 19 -0.35 2.59 -10.28
C PRO A 19 0.24 2.01 -11.57
N ARG A 20 0.88 0.85 -11.52
CA ARG A 20 1.43 0.19 -12.72
C ARG A 20 0.36 -0.25 -13.70
N ILE A 21 -0.74 -0.83 -13.21
CA ILE A 21 -1.82 -1.34 -14.08
C ILE A 21 -2.64 -0.19 -14.67
N HIS A 22 -2.82 0.89 -13.91
CA HIS A 22 -3.58 2.06 -14.35
C HIS A 22 -2.73 3.11 -15.08
N GLY A 23 -1.42 2.88 -15.26
CA GLY A 23 -0.54 3.82 -15.95
C GLY A 23 -0.39 5.17 -15.22
N LEU A 24 -0.49 5.18 -13.89
CA LEU A 24 -0.46 6.40 -13.07
C LEU A 24 0.96 6.95 -12.82
N ALA A 25 2.00 6.24 -13.27
CA ALA A 25 3.39 6.67 -13.17
C ALA A 25 4.12 6.40 -14.49
N ASN A 26 4.83 7.41 -14.98
CA ASN A 26 5.62 7.37 -16.21
C ASN A 26 7.09 7.03 -15.94
N SER A 27 7.52 7.11 -14.68
CA SER A 27 8.90 6.83 -14.27
C SER A 27 8.95 6.02 -12.98
N LYS A 28 10.14 5.46 -12.70
CA LYS A 28 10.40 4.74 -11.44
C LYS A 28 10.36 5.69 -10.23
N ASP A 29 10.77 6.94 -10.43
CA ASP A 29 10.81 7.94 -9.36
C ASP A 29 9.39 8.38 -8.99
N GLU A 30 8.52 8.66 -9.98
CA GLU A 30 7.09 8.92 -9.76
C GLU A 30 6.40 7.75 -9.04
N LEU A 31 6.70 6.51 -9.46
CA LEU A 31 6.15 5.33 -8.80
C LEU A 31 6.59 5.24 -7.33
N THR A 32 7.85 5.60 -7.05
CA THR A 32 8.40 5.58 -5.69
C THR A 32 7.74 6.65 -4.82
N GLU A 33 7.50 7.84 -5.37
CA GLU A 33 6.78 8.92 -4.70
C GLU A 33 5.32 8.52 -4.37
N ILE A 34 4.61 7.90 -5.31
CA ILE A 34 3.25 7.38 -5.07
C ILE A 34 3.26 6.35 -3.94
N VAL A 35 4.22 5.42 -3.95
CA VAL A 35 4.33 4.39 -2.92
C VAL A 35 4.57 5.02 -1.55
N GLU A 36 5.55 5.93 -1.44
CA GLU A 36 5.86 6.63 -0.20
C GLU A 36 4.68 7.46 0.30
N SER A 37 4.05 8.25 -0.57
CA SER A 37 2.89 9.07 -0.24
C SER A 37 1.72 8.22 0.27
N SER A 38 1.45 7.09 -0.38
CA SER A 38 0.37 6.17 0.03
C SER A 38 0.64 5.53 1.39
N LEU A 39 1.87 5.11 1.66
CA LEU A 39 2.27 4.54 2.95
C LEU A 39 2.24 5.60 4.08
N LYS A 40 2.57 6.85 3.77
CA LYS A 40 2.45 7.99 4.70
C LYS A 40 0.97 8.28 5.01
N ARG A 41 0.11 8.37 4.00
CA ARG A 41 -1.33 8.60 4.14
C ARG A 41 -2.03 7.50 4.94
N ALA A 42 -1.58 6.25 4.79
CA ALA A 42 -2.07 5.13 5.58
C ALA A 42 -1.42 4.99 6.97
N GLY A 43 -0.49 5.88 7.34
CA GLY A 43 0.14 5.90 8.67
C GLY A 43 1.09 4.75 8.97
N ILE A 44 1.64 4.06 7.96
CA ILE A 44 2.54 2.91 8.17
C ILE A 44 4.00 3.20 7.75
N TRP A 45 4.26 4.29 7.03
CA TRP A 45 5.58 4.62 6.48
C TRP A 45 6.76 4.39 7.45
N ASN A 46 6.70 4.94 8.65
CA ASN A 46 7.78 4.85 9.64
C ASN A 46 8.08 3.41 10.10
N GLU A 47 7.14 2.48 9.94
CA GLU A 47 7.29 1.07 10.33
C GLU A 47 7.86 0.19 9.20
N VAL A 48 7.88 0.68 7.95
CA VAL A 48 8.19 -0.13 6.76
C VAL A 48 9.22 0.46 5.81
N LYS A 49 9.55 1.75 5.92
CA LYS A 49 10.45 2.48 5.00
C LYS A 49 11.80 1.79 4.75
N ASP A 50 12.35 1.11 5.77
CA ASP A 50 13.67 0.45 5.69
C ASP A 50 13.60 -1.01 5.21
N ARG A 51 12.41 -1.49 4.82
CA ARG A 51 12.14 -2.88 4.43
C ARG A 51 11.09 -3.00 3.33
N LEU A 52 11.07 -2.06 2.38
CA LEU A 52 10.06 -2.01 1.32
C LEU A 52 10.08 -3.23 0.38
N ASP A 53 11.21 -3.92 0.30
CA ASP A 53 11.42 -5.17 -0.44
C ASP A 53 10.93 -6.42 0.32
N ALA A 54 10.70 -6.32 1.64
CA ALA A 54 10.21 -7.43 2.45
C ALA A 54 8.74 -7.78 2.14
N SER A 55 8.37 -9.04 2.41
CA SER A 55 7.02 -9.54 2.13
C SER A 55 5.94 -8.80 2.92
N GLY A 56 4.90 -8.33 2.23
CA GLY A 56 3.72 -7.71 2.85
C GLY A 56 2.91 -8.66 3.74
N THR A 57 2.98 -9.98 3.49
CA THR A 57 2.32 -11.00 4.33
C THR A 57 3.05 -11.27 5.64
N GLY A 58 4.29 -10.79 5.80
CA GLY A 58 5.08 -10.90 7.04
C GLY A 58 4.79 -9.81 8.07
N LEU A 59 3.94 -8.84 7.74
CA LEU A 59 3.54 -7.75 8.63
C LEU A 59 2.56 -8.23 9.72
N SER A 60 2.46 -7.50 10.84
CA SER A 60 1.41 -7.73 11.84
C SER A 60 0.01 -7.49 11.26
N GLY A 61 -1.05 -8.02 11.86
CA GLY A 61 -2.42 -7.84 11.34
C GLY A 61 -2.81 -6.37 11.11
N GLY A 62 -2.52 -5.48 12.07
CA GLY A 62 -2.80 -4.05 11.92
C GLY A 62 -1.92 -3.37 10.86
N GLN A 63 -0.66 -3.81 10.70
CA GLN A 63 0.20 -3.34 9.61
C GLN A 63 -0.30 -3.83 8.25
N GLN A 64 -0.80 -5.07 8.14
CA GLN A 64 -1.39 -5.58 6.91
C GLN A 64 -2.66 -4.81 6.52
N GLN A 65 -3.48 -4.42 7.50
CA GLN A 65 -4.65 -3.58 7.28
C GLN A 65 -4.24 -2.20 6.73
N ARG A 66 -3.29 -1.52 7.37
CA ARG A 66 -2.75 -0.24 6.87
C ARG A 66 -2.08 -0.38 5.50
N LEU A 67 -1.40 -1.49 5.22
CA LEU A 67 -0.85 -1.78 3.89
C LEU A 67 -1.96 -1.93 2.83
N CYS A 68 -3.07 -2.59 3.16
CA CYS A 68 -4.23 -2.70 2.26
C CYS A 68 -4.89 -1.34 2.00
N ILE A 69 -4.98 -0.48 3.02
CA ILE A 69 -5.47 0.90 2.90
C ILE A 69 -4.54 1.71 1.99
N ALA A 70 -3.22 1.65 2.22
CA ALA A 70 -2.24 2.30 1.35
C ALA A 70 -2.37 1.85 -0.12
N ARG A 71 -2.62 0.55 -0.35
CA ARG A 71 -2.81 0.02 -1.71
C ARG A 71 -4.07 0.59 -2.36
N ALA A 72 -5.15 0.76 -1.62
CA ALA A 72 -6.37 1.39 -2.12
C ALA A 72 -6.14 2.88 -2.44
N ILE A 73 -5.41 3.58 -1.57
CA ILE A 73 -5.05 5.00 -1.75
C ILE A 73 -4.18 5.23 -2.99
N ALA A 74 -3.26 4.30 -3.30
CA ALA A 74 -2.31 4.45 -4.39
C ALA A 74 -2.96 4.53 -5.78
N ALA A 75 -4.20 4.04 -5.93
CA ALA A 75 -4.98 4.19 -7.15
C ALA A 75 -5.64 5.58 -7.31
N ASP A 76 -5.41 6.49 -6.36
CA ASP A 76 -6.01 7.81 -6.25
C ASP A 76 -7.54 7.84 -6.49
N PRO A 77 -8.32 7.01 -5.77
CA PRO A 77 -9.77 6.95 -5.98
C PRO A 77 -10.48 8.17 -5.38
N GLU A 78 -11.59 8.59 -6.00
CA GLU A 78 -12.46 9.65 -5.44
C GLU A 78 -13.14 9.21 -4.14
N VAL A 79 -13.45 7.90 -4.01
CA VAL A 79 -14.11 7.32 -2.84
C VAL A 79 -13.51 5.95 -2.53
N ILE A 80 -13.25 5.67 -1.25
CA ILE A 80 -12.87 4.34 -0.74
C ILE A 80 -14.00 3.83 0.15
N LEU A 81 -14.57 2.67 -0.20
CA LEU A 81 -15.48 1.95 0.67
C LEU A 81 -14.67 1.03 1.59
N MET A 82 -14.79 1.22 2.90
CA MET A 82 -14.17 0.37 3.91
C MET A 82 -15.27 -0.33 4.70
N ASP A 83 -15.17 -1.66 4.83
CA ASP A 83 -16.03 -2.46 5.69
C ASP A 83 -15.28 -2.75 7.00
N GLU A 84 -15.87 -2.36 8.14
CA GLU A 84 -15.28 -2.44 9.49
C GLU A 84 -13.86 -1.81 9.66
N PRO A 85 -13.63 -0.51 9.35
CA PRO A 85 -12.35 0.15 9.67
C PRO A 85 -12.24 0.41 11.17
N CYS A 86 -11.10 0.08 11.78
CA CYS A 86 -10.78 0.33 13.19
C CYS A 86 -9.36 0.89 13.33
#